data_AF-A0A973RU89-F1
#
_entry.id   AF-A0A973RU89-F1
#
_cell.length_a   1.000
_cell.length_b   1.000
_cell.length_c   1.000
_cell.angle_alpha   90.00
_cell.angle_beta   90.00
_cell.angle_gamma   90.00
#
_symmetry.space_group_name_H-M   'P 1'
#
loop_
_entity.id
_entity.type
_entity.pdbx_description
1 polymer ?
#
loop_
_entity_poly.entity_id
_entity_poly.type
_entity_poly.pdbx_seq_one_letter_code
_entity_poly.pdbx_strand_id
1 'polypeptide(L)'
;MPDTPPVPLAERLAGLPDLVSVKQIVGALGVTVSTVRNWAASATWPPFAEMRGREKFYPRPAVEDWLRENQAARPDVGELEADSDEMLSMRQIAERTGRKYSSVSAYPSLYGPTSNDPFPPADAVGRRRAGDVHAWFSRRSTRGGARAATTAAPGKTTRAPAVKDVIDIHGIAEATGKSLEEAKALMRRQSLAEMRLAEKVGRSRVWPRKELLAELRRLDLLPGAPRRPDAAERRWLAGDPRTVTEFAEHYGVTVSAVMHRMERAKKDADPERQPPEPIDAGVRFKRYDPAAFDAFWRAGTAAS
;
A
#
# COMPACT_ATOMS: atom_id res chain seq x y z
N MET A 1 -15.76 28.87 -24.88
CA MET A 1 -14.64 29.26 -23.99
C MET A 1 -13.37 29.06 -24.81
N PRO A 2 -12.58 30.10 -25.11
CA PRO A 2 -11.37 29.92 -25.90
C PRO A 2 -10.38 29.02 -25.14
N ASP A 3 -9.96 27.93 -25.79
CA ASP A 3 -8.89 27.02 -25.36
C ASP A 3 -7.57 27.78 -25.35
N THR A 4 -7.23 28.36 -24.19
CA THR A 4 -5.87 28.87 -23.97
C THR A 4 -5.00 27.67 -23.62
N PRO A 5 -3.95 27.35 -24.40
CA PRO A 5 -3.04 26.27 -24.05
C PRO A 5 -2.48 26.50 -22.64
N PRO A 6 -2.30 25.45 -21.85
CA PRO A 6 -1.85 25.60 -20.49
C PRO A 6 -0.44 26.17 -20.44
N VAL A 7 -0.31 27.29 -19.72
CA VAL A 7 0.95 27.99 -19.47
C VAL A 7 2.02 26.98 -19.01
N PRO A 8 3.17 26.88 -19.71
CA PRO A 8 4.29 26.02 -19.34
C PRO A 8 4.68 26.14 -17.86
N LEU A 9 5.19 25.06 -17.27
CA LEU A 9 5.63 25.03 -15.86
C LEU A 9 6.62 26.16 -15.55
N ALA A 10 7.58 26.38 -16.45
CA ALA A 10 8.57 27.44 -16.35
C ALA A 10 7.89 28.81 -16.28
N GLU A 11 6.92 29.08 -17.15
CA GLU A 11 6.16 30.34 -17.16
C GLU A 11 5.29 30.53 -15.91
N ARG A 12 4.70 29.44 -15.37
CA ARG A 12 3.92 29.50 -14.13
C ARG A 12 4.78 29.84 -12.90
N LEU A 13 6.03 29.41 -12.88
CA LEU A 13 6.96 29.70 -11.79
C LEU A 13 7.76 30.99 -12.03
N ALA A 14 7.96 31.42 -13.27
CA ALA A 14 8.75 32.61 -13.63
C ALA A 14 8.23 33.91 -13.00
N GLY A 15 6.92 34.01 -12.74
CA GLY A 15 6.32 35.18 -12.07
C GLY A 15 6.53 35.23 -10.55
N LEU A 16 7.21 34.23 -9.96
CA LEU A 16 7.48 34.18 -8.52
C LEU A 16 8.85 34.80 -8.17
N PRO A 17 9.02 35.28 -6.92
CA PRO A 17 10.33 35.73 -6.44
C PRO A 17 11.38 34.60 -6.45
N ASP A 18 12.66 34.95 -6.40
CA ASP A 18 13.77 33.98 -6.42
C ASP A 18 13.77 33.01 -5.24
N LEU A 19 13.15 33.40 -4.13
CA LEU A 19 12.89 32.55 -2.98
C LEU A 19 11.39 32.31 -2.84
N VAL A 20 10.97 31.05 -3.01
CA VAL A 20 9.57 30.65 -2.99
C VAL A 20 9.23 29.86 -1.73
N SER A 21 8.11 30.22 -1.12
CA SER A 21 7.48 29.45 -0.04
C SER A 21 6.59 28.34 -0.59
N VAL A 22 6.23 27.38 0.26
CA VAL A 22 5.24 26.35 -0.06
C VAL A 22 3.92 26.97 -0.53
N LYS A 23 3.46 28.07 0.08
CA LYS A 23 2.21 28.73 -0.30
C LYS A 23 2.28 29.33 -1.71
N GLN A 24 3.42 29.92 -2.08
CA GLN A 24 3.62 30.47 -3.42
C GLN A 24 3.66 29.37 -4.49
N ILE A 25 4.33 28.24 -4.19
CA ILE A 25 4.34 27.06 -5.06
C ILE A 25 2.92 26.51 -5.27
N VAL A 26 2.12 26.42 -4.20
CA VAL A 26 0.70 26.04 -4.26
C VAL A 26 -0.08 26.96 -5.17
N GLY A 27 0.05 28.28 -5.00
CA GLY A 27 -0.63 29.27 -5.81
C GLY A 27 -0.28 29.18 -7.30
N ALA A 28 1.01 29.06 -7.63
CA ALA A 28 1.47 28.98 -9.01
C ALA A 28 1.10 27.66 -9.71
N LEU A 29 1.07 26.55 -8.97
CA LEU A 29 0.84 25.22 -9.56
C LEU A 29 -0.61 24.75 -9.48
N GLY A 30 -1.48 25.41 -8.68
CA GLY A 30 -2.87 25.00 -8.48
C GLY A 30 -3.01 23.68 -7.72
N VAL A 31 -2.05 23.36 -6.85
CA VAL A 31 -1.99 22.10 -6.09
C VAL A 31 -2.26 22.34 -4.60
N THR A 32 -2.54 21.30 -3.83
CA THR A 32 -2.77 21.45 -2.38
C THR A 32 -1.47 21.65 -1.60
N VAL A 33 -1.54 22.34 -0.46
CA VAL A 33 -0.41 22.49 0.48
C VAL A 33 0.15 21.14 0.91
N SER A 34 -0.71 20.17 1.18
CA SER A 34 -0.30 18.80 1.56
C SER A 34 0.51 18.13 0.46
N THR A 35 0.16 18.35 -0.80
CA THR A 35 0.91 17.81 -1.94
C THR A 35 2.33 18.37 -1.99
N VAL A 36 2.49 19.69 -1.87
CA VAL A 36 3.82 20.32 -1.88
C VAL A 36 4.64 19.91 -0.65
N ARG A 37 4.02 19.78 0.52
CA ARG A 37 4.69 19.27 1.73
C ARG A 37 5.18 17.82 1.56
N ASN A 38 4.41 16.98 0.89
CA ASN A 38 4.83 15.61 0.60
C ASN A 38 6.03 15.59 -0.36
N TRP A 39 6.11 16.51 -1.32
CA TRP A 39 7.31 16.66 -2.14
C TRP A 39 8.50 17.14 -1.32
N ALA A 40 8.28 18.14 -0.46
CA ALA A 40 9.30 18.68 0.44
C ALA A 40 9.82 17.67 1.47
N ALA A 41 9.12 16.56 1.68
CA ALA A 41 9.56 15.43 2.49
C ALA A 41 10.43 14.41 1.72
N SER A 42 10.51 14.51 0.38
CA SER A 42 11.40 13.67 -0.43
C SER A 42 12.86 14.00 -0.13
N ALA A 43 13.71 12.97 -0.05
CA ALA A 43 15.15 13.15 0.12
C ALA A 43 15.80 13.89 -1.06
N THR A 44 15.18 13.86 -2.23
CA THR A 44 15.66 14.55 -3.44
C THR A 44 15.18 15.99 -3.53
N TRP A 45 14.27 16.45 -2.66
CA TRP A 45 13.74 17.80 -2.73
C TRP A 45 14.83 18.84 -2.45
N PRO A 46 14.82 20.01 -3.12
CA PRO A 46 15.83 21.03 -2.91
C PRO A 46 15.94 21.46 -1.44
N PRO A 47 17.16 21.68 -0.92
CA PRO A 47 17.32 22.24 0.42
C PRO A 47 16.67 23.63 0.49
N PHE A 48 16.14 23.98 1.66
CA PHE A 48 15.65 25.35 1.88
C PHE A 48 16.85 26.29 2.00
N ALA A 49 16.76 27.49 1.41
CA ALA A 49 17.80 28.50 1.45
C ALA A 49 17.63 29.46 2.64
N GLU A 50 16.39 29.77 3.00
CA GLU A 50 16.09 30.70 4.08
C GLU A 50 14.89 30.22 4.91
N MET A 51 14.87 30.58 6.18
CA MET A 51 13.71 30.38 7.07
C MET A 51 13.29 31.75 7.64
N ARG A 52 12.05 32.17 7.35
CA ARG A 52 11.46 33.38 7.94
C ARG A 52 10.38 32.98 8.93
N GLY A 53 10.68 33.08 10.22
CA GLY A 53 9.83 32.55 11.28
C GLY A 53 9.71 31.03 11.20
N ARG A 54 8.50 30.53 10.89
CA ARG A 54 8.23 29.08 10.73
C ARG A 54 8.13 28.64 9.25
N GLU A 55 8.29 29.56 8.31
CA GLU A 55 8.14 29.30 6.88
C GLU A 55 9.50 29.09 6.22
N LYS A 56 9.63 27.99 5.48
CA LYS A 56 10.81 27.64 4.69
C LYS A 56 10.68 28.21 3.29
N PHE A 57 11.76 28.81 2.81
CA PHE A 57 11.89 29.36 1.47
C PHE A 57 12.93 28.56 0.69
N TYR A 58 12.59 28.25 -0.55
CA TYR A 58 13.40 27.42 -1.44
C TYR A 58 13.83 28.26 -2.64
N PRO A 59 15.04 28.06 -3.18
CA PRO A 59 15.42 28.69 -4.44
C PRO A 59 14.46 28.27 -5.55
N ARG A 60 13.80 29.26 -6.17
CA ARG A 60 12.91 29.07 -7.33
C ARG A 60 13.54 28.21 -8.43
N PRO A 61 14.77 28.46 -8.91
CA PRO A 61 15.37 27.63 -9.95
C PRO A 61 15.55 26.18 -9.51
N ALA A 62 15.95 25.93 -8.26
CA ALA A 62 16.12 24.56 -7.77
C ALA A 62 14.78 23.81 -7.65
N VAL A 63 13.71 24.50 -7.24
CA VAL A 63 12.35 23.94 -7.25
C VAL A 63 11.88 23.67 -8.67
N GLU A 64 12.18 24.55 -9.62
CA GLU A 64 11.85 24.36 -11.03
C GLU A 64 12.59 23.14 -11.62
N ASP A 65 13.88 23.01 -11.38
CA ASP A 65 14.71 21.89 -11.85
C ASP A 65 14.21 20.58 -11.25
N TRP A 66 14.00 20.54 -9.93
CA TRP A 66 13.44 19.35 -9.27
C TRP A 66 12.09 18.98 -9.85
N LEU A 67 11.22 19.98 -10.07
CA LEU A 67 9.92 19.75 -10.67
C LEU A 67 10.06 19.29 -12.12
N ARG A 68 11.01 19.77 -12.91
CA ARG A 68 11.24 19.29 -14.27
C ARG A 68 11.65 17.81 -14.27
N GLU A 69 12.57 17.44 -13.38
CA GLU A 69 13.07 16.07 -13.22
C GLU A 69 12.02 15.10 -12.64
N ASN A 70 11.19 15.57 -11.70
CA ASN A 70 10.24 14.73 -10.96
C ASN A 70 8.79 14.83 -11.51
N GLN A 71 8.48 15.85 -12.31
CA GLN A 71 7.25 15.90 -13.13
C GLN A 71 7.37 15.09 -14.42
N ALA A 72 8.52 14.45 -14.69
CA ALA A 72 8.65 13.40 -15.70
C ALA A 72 7.70 12.18 -15.47
N ALA A 73 6.97 12.15 -14.35
CA ALA A 73 5.86 11.22 -14.10
C ALA A 73 4.50 11.68 -14.70
N ARG A 74 4.46 12.82 -15.41
CA ARG A 74 3.32 13.16 -16.28
C ARG A 74 3.27 12.15 -17.42
N PRO A 75 2.08 11.70 -17.84
CA PRO A 75 2.00 10.94 -19.08
C PRO A 75 2.60 11.82 -20.17
N ASP A 76 3.62 11.31 -20.87
CA ASP A 76 4.06 11.96 -22.09
C ASP A 76 2.92 11.81 -23.08
N VAL A 77 2.21 12.90 -23.31
CA VAL A 77 1.10 12.94 -24.27
C VAL A 77 1.62 13.32 -25.64
N GLY A 78 2.90 13.67 -25.81
CA GLY A 78 3.48 14.08 -27.08
C GLY A 78 3.41 13.01 -28.17
N GLU A 79 3.49 11.72 -27.79
CA GLU A 79 3.31 10.61 -28.73
C GLU A 79 1.83 10.31 -29.07
N LEU A 80 0.88 10.92 -28.36
CA LEU A 80 -0.54 10.86 -28.70
C LEU A 80 -0.91 12.13 -29.46
N GLU A 81 -1.00 12.04 -30.78
CA GLU A 81 -1.43 13.19 -31.59
C GLU A 81 -2.86 13.62 -31.20
N ALA A 82 -3.04 14.92 -30.94
CA ALA A 82 -4.27 15.49 -30.40
C ALA A 82 -5.51 15.24 -31.27
N ASP A 83 -5.33 15.19 -32.58
CA ASP A 83 -6.40 15.03 -33.57
C ASP A 83 -6.42 13.62 -34.18
N SER A 84 -5.70 12.65 -33.60
CA SER A 84 -5.62 11.31 -34.17
C SER A 84 -6.89 10.48 -33.93
N ASP A 85 -7.44 9.96 -35.02
CA ASP A 85 -8.52 8.97 -35.07
C ASP A 85 -8.10 7.54 -34.75
N GLU A 86 -6.81 7.32 -34.47
CA GLU A 86 -6.28 5.99 -34.23
C GLU A 86 -6.91 5.33 -33.00
N MET A 87 -7.35 4.08 -33.15
CA MET A 87 -7.94 3.29 -32.07
C MET A 87 -6.89 2.49 -31.31
N LEU A 88 -6.58 2.91 -30.09
CA LEU A 88 -5.54 2.33 -29.24
C LEU A 88 -6.11 1.40 -28.16
N SER A 89 -5.47 0.25 -27.99
CA SER A 89 -5.66 -0.60 -26.80
C SER A 89 -5.06 0.05 -25.56
N MET A 90 -5.49 -0.38 -24.37
CA MET A 90 -4.94 0.11 -23.10
C MET A 90 -3.42 -0.14 -22.95
N ARG A 91 -2.89 -1.18 -23.63
CA ARG A 91 -1.46 -1.48 -23.67
C ARG A 91 -0.70 -0.46 -24.51
N GLN A 92 -1.20 -0.14 -25.71
CA GLN A 92 -0.62 0.88 -26.58
C GLN A 92 -0.70 2.27 -25.94
N ILE A 93 -1.81 2.61 -25.27
CA ILE A 93 -1.91 3.86 -24.50
C ILE A 93 -0.84 3.89 -23.39
N ALA A 94 -0.63 2.79 -22.68
CA ALA A 94 0.38 2.70 -21.63
C ALA A 94 1.80 2.88 -22.19
N GLU A 95 2.12 2.21 -23.30
CA GLU A 95 3.41 2.31 -23.99
C GLU A 95 3.68 3.75 -24.46
N ARG A 96 2.75 4.34 -25.23
CA ARG A 96 2.90 5.70 -25.77
C ARG A 96 2.93 6.81 -24.73
N THR A 97 2.31 6.58 -23.57
CA THR A 97 2.31 7.55 -22.47
C THR A 97 3.41 7.31 -21.43
N GLY A 98 4.25 6.29 -21.63
CA GLY A 98 5.27 5.88 -20.66
C GLY A 98 4.69 5.40 -19.32
N ARG A 99 3.41 5.00 -19.28
CA ARG A 99 2.73 4.59 -18.04
C ARG A 99 2.73 3.09 -17.85
N LYS A 100 2.70 2.66 -16.59
CA LYS A 100 2.44 1.25 -16.25
C LYS A 100 1.04 0.86 -16.70
N TYR A 101 0.93 -0.26 -17.41
CA TYR A 101 -0.35 -0.81 -17.88
C TYR A 101 -1.39 -0.92 -16.77
N SER A 102 -1.00 -1.38 -15.57
CA SER A 102 -1.90 -1.50 -14.40
C SER A 102 -2.49 -0.16 -13.94
N SER A 103 -1.80 0.95 -14.15
CA SER A 103 -2.33 2.29 -13.86
C SER A 103 -3.35 2.73 -14.91
N VAL A 104 -3.07 2.44 -16.19
CA VAL A 104 -3.94 2.84 -17.29
C VAL A 104 -5.22 2.02 -17.27
N SER A 105 -5.12 0.70 -17.06
CA SER A 105 -6.28 -0.22 -17.01
C SER A 105 -7.27 0.10 -15.89
N ALA A 106 -6.86 0.83 -14.85
CA ALA A 106 -7.74 1.25 -13.76
C ALA A 106 -8.61 2.47 -14.11
N TYR A 107 -8.24 3.28 -15.10
CA TYR A 107 -8.94 4.54 -15.40
C TYR A 107 -10.42 4.42 -15.76
N PRO A 108 -10.87 3.43 -16.56
CA PRO A 108 -12.29 3.27 -16.85
C PRO A 108 -13.14 3.07 -15.58
N SER A 109 -12.59 2.38 -14.57
CA SER A 109 -13.29 2.17 -13.30
C SER A 109 -13.21 3.38 -12.38
N LEU A 110 -12.06 4.06 -12.33
CA LEU A 110 -11.85 5.23 -11.47
C LEU A 110 -12.58 6.47 -12.01
N TYR A 111 -12.73 6.55 -13.32
CA TYR A 111 -13.27 7.68 -14.05
C TYR A 111 -14.32 7.17 -15.04
N GLY A 112 -15.32 6.47 -14.52
CA GLY A 112 -16.45 5.98 -15.31
C GLY A 112 -17.35 7.11 -15.83
N PRO A 113 -18.44 6.76 -16.54
CA PRO A 113 -19.34 7.74 -17.16
C PRO A 113 -19.99 8.74 -16.19
N THR A 114 -20.07 8.39 -14.90
CA THR A 114 -20.61 9.24 -13.83
C THR A 114 -19.56 10.17 -13.19
N SER A 115 -18.29 10.08 -13.60
CA SER A 115 -17.22 10.97 -13.15
C SER A 115 -17.39 12.37 -13.74
N ASN A 116 -17.04 13.41 -12.97
CA ASN A 116 -16.99 14.79 -13.47
C ASN A 116 -16.00 14.99 -14.63
N ASP A 117 -15.08 14.05 -14.84
CA ASP A 117 -14.18 14.00 -15.98
C ASP A 117 -13.98 12.53 -16.36
N PRO A 118 -14.91 11.97 -17.16
CA PRO A 118 -14.93 10.55 -17.50
C PRO A 118 -13.78 10.21 -18.45
N PHE A 119 -13.20 9.02 -18.27
CA PHE A 119 -12.21 8.48 -19.19
C PHE A 119 -12.87 8.17 -20.55
N PRO A 120 -12.17 8.37 -21.69
CA PRO A 120 -12.77 8.20 -23.01
C PRO A 120 -13.47 6.84 -23.18
N PRO A 121 -14.65 6.83 -23.85
CA PRO A 121 -15.41 5.62 -24.07
C PRO A 121 -14.62 4.65 -24.96
N ALA A 122 -14.83 3.35 -24.74
CA ALA A 122 -14.23 2.31 -25.56
C ALA A 122 -15.17 1.91 -26.70
N ASP A 123 -14.60 1.41 -27.80
CA ASP A 123 -15.35 0.67 -28.82
C ASP A 123 -15.75 -0.74 -28.34
N ALA A 124 -16.38 -1.51 -29.23
CA ALA A 124 -16.83 -2.87 -28.95
C ALA A 124 -15.70 -3.84 -28.54
N VAL A 125 -14.44 -3.54 -28.88
CA VAL A 125 -13.26 -4.36 -28.56
C VAL A 125 -12.38 -3.74 -27.46
N GLY A 126 -12.85 -2.67 -26.82
CA GLY A 126 -12.17 -2.04 -25.69
C GLY A 126 -11.05 -1.06 -26.06
N ARG A 127 -10.93 -0.67 -27.34
CA ARG A 127 -9.98 0.35 -27.82
C ARG A 127 -10.57 1.75 -27.70
N ARG A 128 -9.72 2.77 -27.70
CA ARG A 128 -10.08 4.19 -27.51
C ARG A 128 -9.37 5.05 -28.54
N ARG A 129 -10.04 6.11 -28.98
CA ARG A 129 -9.48 7.09 -29.91
C ARG A 129 -8.31 7.83 -29.26
N ALA A 130 -7.17 7.91 -29.96
CA ALA A 130 -5.94 8.50 -29.46
C ALA A 130 -6.13 9.98 -29.10
N GLY A 131 -6.81 10.76 -29.95
CA GLY A 131 -7.09 12.17 -29.70
C GLY A 131 -7.93 12.42 -28.42
N ASP A 132 -8.93 11.57 -28.15
CA ASP A 132 -9.75 11.69 -26.94
C ASP A 132 -8.94 11.37 -25.67
N VAL A 133 -8.05 10.38 -25.76
CA VAL A 133 -7.13 9.99 -24.68
C VAL A 133 -6.10 11.10 -24.43
N HIS A 134 -5.54 11.68 -25.50
CA HIS A 134 -4.67 12.85 -25.43
C HIS A 134 -5.39 14.01 -24.72
N ALA A 135 -6.57 14.41 -25.22
CA ALA A 135 -7.35 15.50 -24.65
C ALA A 135 -7.66 15.26 -23.17
N TRP A 136 -8.03 14.03 -22.79
CA TRP A 136 -8.30 13.67 -21.40
C TRP A 136 -7.06 13.77 -20.51
N PHE A 137 -5.91 13.24 -20.94
CA PHE A 137 -4.67 13.36 -20.19
C PHE A 137 -4.20 14.81 -20.10
N SER A 138 -4.36 15.60 -21.16
CA SER A 138 -4.01 17.02 -21.22
C SER A 138 -4.86 17.85 -20.25
N ARG A 139 -6.17 17.59 -20.13
CA ARG A 139 -7.02 18.22 -19.08
C ARG A 139 -6.60 17.86 -17.65
N ARG A 140 -5.92 16.74 -17.46
CA ARG A 140 -5.51 16.24 -16.13
C ARG A 140 -4.08 16.55 -15.77
N SER A 141 -3.19 16.65 -16.75
CA SER A 141 -1.81 17.09 -16.56
C SER A 141 -1.77 18.55 -16.09
N THR A 142 -2.75 19.36 -16.51
CA THR A 142 -2.94 20.73 -16.01
C THR A 142 -3.44 20.77 -14.56
N ARG A 143 -4.19 19.76 -14.13
CA ARG A 143 -4.80 19.67 -12.79
C ARG A 143 -3.92 18.93 -11.75
N GLY A 144 -2.81 18.32 -12.17
CA GLY A 144 -1.97 17.44 -11.33
C GLY A 144 -0.56 17.99 -11.10
N GLY A 145 -0.21 18.23 -9.84
CA GLY A 145 1.18 18.42 -9.40
C GLY A 145 2.05 17.17 -9.55
N ALA A 146 3.36 17.30 -9.29
CA ALA A 146 4.29 16.17 -9.23
C ALA A 146 3.73 15.03 -8.35
N ARG A 147 3.96 13.79 -8.75
CA ARG A 147 3.83 12.67 -7.81
C ARG A 147 5.23 12.42 -7.28
N ALA A 148 5.42 12.56 -5.97
CA ALA A 148 6.64 12.08 -5.34
C ALA A 148 6.85 10.64 -5.82
N ALA A 149 8.07 10.33 -6.29
CA ALA A 149 8.46 8.97 -6.59
C ALA A 149 8.15 8.14 -5.33
N THR A 150 7.14 7.29 -5.40
CA THR A 150 6.80 6.41 -4.31
C THR A 150 7.95 5.41 -4.21
N THR A 151 8.95 5.72 -3.38
CA THR A 151 9.81 4.68 -2.81
C THR A 151 8.85 3.67 -2.22
N ALA A 152 8.91 2.44 -2.72
CA ALA A 152 7.98 1.38 -2.39
C ALA A 152 7.93 1.22 -0.86
N ALA A 153 6.87 1.74 -0.25
CA ALA A 153 6.49 1.41 1.11
C ALA A 153 5.41 0.34 1.03
N PRO A 154 5.62 -0.85 1.64
CA PRO A 154 4.54 -1.80 1.83
C PRO A 154 3.69 -1.25 2.98
N GLY A 155 2.44 -0.88 2.74
CA GLY A 155 1.64 -0.39 3.86
C GLY A 155 0.23 0.08 3.57
N LYS A 156 -0.70 -0.82 3.92
CA LYS A 156 -1.94 -0.49 4.63
C LYS A 156 -2.95 0.37 3.86
N THR A 157 -3.83 -0.33 3.14
CA THR A 157 -5.22 0.11 2.97
C THR A 157 -5.75 0.47 4.35
N THR A 158 -6.12 1.74 4.55
CA THR A 158 -6.75 2.20 5.77
C THR A 158 -8.04 1.42 5.97
N ARG A 159 -8.04 0.52 6.96
CA ARG A 159 -9.18 -0.30 7.35
C ARG A 159 -10.33 0.67 7.69
N ALA A 160 -11.43 0.56 6.94
CA ALA A 160 -12.68 1.24 7.30
C ALA A 160 -13.04 0.91 8.76
N PRO A 161 -13.68 1.83 9.51
CA PRO A 161 -14.02 1.59 10.91
C PRO A 161 -14.73 0.25 11.03
N ALA A 162 -14.20 -0.60 11.92
CA ALA A 162 -14.70 -1.94 12.13
C ALA A 162 -16.17 -1.86 12.58
N VAL A 163 -17.10 -2.21 11.68
CA VAL A 163 -18.35 -2.82 12.12
C VAL A 163 -17.89 -4.03 12.92
N LYS A 164 -18.11 -4.00 14.25
CA LYS A 164 -17.34 -4.77 15.23
C LYS A 164 -17.38 -6.29 15.03
N ASP A 165 -18.31 -6.80 14.22
CA ASP A 165 -18.59 -8.24 14.09
C ASP A 165 -18.48 -8.81 12.66
N VAL A 166 -17.74 -8.15 11.76
CA VAL A 166 -17.52 -8.68 10.39
C VAL A 166 -16.06 -9.06 10.15
N ILE A 167 -15.85 -10.13 9.40
CA ILE A 167 -14.53 -10.61 8.94
C ILE A 167 -14.52 -10.68 7.41
N ASP A 168 -13.43 -10.24 6.79
CA ASP A 168 -13.23 -10.35 5.34
C ASP A 168 -12.33 -11.54 5.00
N ILE A 169 -12.07 -11.75 3.71
CA ILE A 169 -11.25 -12.88 3.23
C ILE A 169 -9.82 -12.87 3.78
N HIS A 170 -9.28 -11.69 4.10
CA HIS A 170 -7.95 -11.57 4.70
C HIS A 170 -7.98 -12.00 6.16
N GLY A 171 -8.96 -11.53 6.94
CA GLY A 171 -9.14 -11.97 8.31
C GLY A 171 -9.42 -13.47 8.43
N ILE A 172 -10.08 -14.08 7.43
CA ILE A 172 -10.30 -15.53 7.37
C ILE A 172 -8.98 -16.29 7.11
N ALA A 173 -8.16 -15.81 6.18
CA ALA A 173 -6.85 -16.39 5.90
C ALA A 173 -5.95 -16.35 7.16
N GLU A 174 -5.95 -15.20 7.83
CA GLU A 174 -5.32 -14.97 9.14
C GLU A 174 -5.84 -15.96 10.20
N ALA A 175 -7.15 -16.00 10.45
CA ALA A 175 -7.74 -16.87 11.47
C ALA A 175 -7.51 -18.37 11.22
N THR A 176 -7.39 -18.78 9.96
CA THR A 176 -7.16 -20.19 9.58
C THR A 176 -5.67 -20.54 9.41
N GLY A 177 -4.77 -19.56 9.46
CA GLY A 177 -3.35 -19.75 9.13
C GLY A 177 -3.12 -20.23 7.68
N LYS A 178 -4.06 -19.98 6.77
CA LYS A 178 -4.01 -20.42 5.37
C LYS A 178 -3.60 -19.28 4.45
N SER A 179 -3.12 -19.61 3.26
CA SER A 179 -2.90 -18.61 2.21
C SER A 179 -4.23 -17.99 1.75
N LEU A 180 -4.16 -16.82 1.12
CA LEU A 180 -5.35 -16.11 0.63
C LEU A 180 -6.13 -16.92 -0.41
N GLU A 181 -5.46 -17.68 -1.27
CA GLU A 181 -6.12 -18.52 -2.28
C GLU A 181 -6.80 -19.74 -1.65
N GLU A 182 -6.18 -20.35 -0.63
CA GLU A 182 -6.82 -21.42 0.14
C GLU A 182 -8.03 -20.92 0.91
N ALA A 183 -7.95 -19.72 1.51
CA ALA A 183 -9.10 -19.08 2.16
C ALA A 183 -10.23 -18.80 1.16
N LYS A 184 -9.91 -18.32 -0.06
CA LYS A 184 -10.91 -18.16 -1.14
C LYS A 184 -11.53 -19.49 -1.54
N ALA A 185 -10.74 -20.54 -1.70
CA ALA A 185 -11.23 -21.88 -2.04
C ALA A 185 -12.15 -22.42 -0.93
N LEU A 186 -11.80 -22.17 0.34
CA LEU A 186 -12.61 -22.51 1.49
C LEU A 186 -13.98 -21.80 1.46
N MET A 187 -13.98 -20.50 1.18
CA MET A 187 -15.20 -19.69 1.10
C MET A 187 -16.08 -19.98 -0.13
N ARG A 188 -15.64 -20.86 -1.04
CA ARG A 188 -16.50 -21.39 -2.12
C ARG A 188 -17.31 -22.61 -1.70
N ARG A 189 -17.03 -23.22 -0.53
CA ARG A 189 -17.86 -24.31 0.01
C ARG A 189 -19.24 -23.76 0.31
N GLN A 190 -20.28 -24.51 -0.08
CA GLN A 190 -21.66 -24.06 -0.03
C GLN A 190 -22.07 -23.52 1.35
N SER A 191 -21.79 -24.27 2.42
CA SER A 191 -22.15 -23.85 3.79
C SER A 191 -21.52 -22.52 4.21
N LEU A 192 -20.29 -22.23 3.78
CA LEU A 192 -19.58 -20.98 4.11
C LEU A 192 -19.96 -19.83 3.18
N ALA A 193 -20.33 -20.15 1.94
CA ALA A 193 -20.81 -19.19 0.95
C ALA A 193 -22.20 -18.65 1.31
N GLU A 194 -23.07 -19.48 1.90
CA GLU A 194 -24.41 -19.11 2.35
C GLU A 194 -24.38 -18.15 3.56
N MET A 195 -23.35 -18.22 4.41
CA MET A 195 -23.15 -17.30 5.53
C MET A 195 -22.67 -15.90 5.12
N ARG A 196 -22.51 -15.64 3.81
CA ARG A 196 -22.04 -14.35 3.32
C ARG A 196 -23.10 -13.28 3.54
N LEU A 197 -22.72 -12.15 4.14
CA LEU A 197 -23.64 -11.02 4.27
C LEU A 197 -23.94 -10.39 2.90
N ALA A 198 -25.15 -9.86 2.74
CA ALA A 198 -25.53 -9.11 1.55
C ALA A 198 -24.77 -7.78 1.44
N GLU A 199 -24.44 -7.19 2.59
CA GLU A 199 -23.68 -5.95 2.69
C GLU A 199 -22.19 -6.18 2.35
N LYS A 200 -21.60 -5.22 1.64
CA LYS A 200 -20.17 -5.19 1.34
C LYS A 200 -19.51 -4.08 2.13
N VAL A 201 -18.38 -4.36 2.77
CA VAL A 201 -17.52 -3.31 3.33
C VAL A 201 -16.56 -2.85 2.23
N GLY A 202 -16.92 -1.74 1.58
CA GLY A 202 -16.21 -1.26 0.39
C GLY A 202 -16.35 -2.22 -0.79
N ARG A 203 -15.22 -2.77 -1.27
CA ARG A 203 -15.19 -3.76 -2.37
C ARG A 203 -15.13 -5.21 -1.87
N SER A 204 -14.94 -5.42 -0.57
CA SER A 204 -14.73 -6.74 0.00
C SER A 204 -16.04 -7.41 0.38
N ARG A 205 -16.12 -8.71 0.11
CA ARG A 205 -17.16 -9.58 0.68
C ARG A 205 -16.83 -9.81 2.15
N VAL A 206 -17.86 -9.85 2.99
CA VAL A 206 -17.72 -9.97 4.44
C VAL A 206 -18.68 -11.03 5.00
N TRP A 207 -18.29 -11.60 6.13
CA TRP A 207 -19.00 -12.66 6.84
C TRP A 207 -19.16 -12.30 8.31
N PRO A 208 -20.24 -12.74 8.98
CA PRO A 208 -20.41 -12.55 10.42
C PRO A 208 -19.30 -13.32 11.15
N ARG A 209 -18.41 -12.58 11.83
CA ARG A 209 -17.16 -13.13 12.37
C ARG A 209 -17.41 -14.29 13.34
N LYS A 210 -18.34 -14.11 14.27
CA LYS A 210 -18.62 -15.10 15.34
C LYS A 210 -19.15 -16.41 14.76
N GLU A 211 -20.11 -16.32 13.85
CA GLU A 211 -20.75 -17.48 13.24
C GLU A 211 -19.79 -18.20 12.29
N LEU A 212 -19.08 -17.46 11.44
CA LEU A 212 -18.12 -18.07 10.52
C LEU A 212 -17.01 -18.81 11.28
N LEU A 213 -16.45 -18.21 12.34
CA LEU A 213 -15.43 -18.87 13.13
C LEU A 213 -15.97 -20.08 13.89
N ALA A 214 -17.22 -20.06 14.35
CA ALA A 214 -17.85 -21.23 14.95
C ALA A 214 -18.00 -22.38 13.94
N GLU A 215 -18.43 -22.06 12.73
CA GLU A 215 -18.60 -23.04 11.65
C GLU A 215 -17.27 -23.60 11.16
N LEU A 216 -16.25 -22.75 10.98
CA LEU A 216 -14.90 -23.21 10.65
C LEU A 216 -14.31 -24.11 11.74
N ARG A 217 -14.65 -23.86 13.02
CA ARG A 217 -14.26 -24.72 14.15
C ARG A 217 -15.01 -26.06 14.11
N ARG A 218 -16.32 -26.04 13.79
CA ARG A 218 -17.14 -27.25 13.62
C ARG A 218 -16.62 -28.16 12.51
N LEU A 219 -16.07 -27.56 11.45
CA LEU A 219 -15.49 -28.27 10.31
C LEU A 219 -14.02 -28.67 10.51
N ASP A 220 -13.44 -28.41 11.69
CA ASP A 220 -12.02 -28.65 11.99
C ASP A 220 -11.05 -27.97 11.00
N LEU A 221 -11.46 -26.81 10.48
CA LEU A 221 -10.72 -26.02 9.48
C LEU A 221 -9.96 -24.85 10.10
N LEU A 222 -10.32 -24.45 11.32
CA LEU A 222 -9.45 -23.62 12.13
C LEU A 222 -8.34 -24.51 12.68
N PRO A 223 -7.08 -24.04 12.73
CA PRO A 223 -6.08 -24.71 13.53
C PRO A 223 -6.68 -24.89 14.92
N GLY A 224 -6.79 -26.15 15.36
CA GLY A 224 -7.47 -26.50 16.59
C GLY A 224 -6.93 -25.66 17.76
N ALA A 225 -7.73 -25.60 18.83
CA ALA A 225 -7.27 -25.07 20.12
C ALA A 225 -5.78 -25.44 20.34
N PRO A 226 -4.95 -24.52 20.84
CA PRO A 226 -3.49 -24.62 20.80
C PRO A 226 -3.08 -26.06 21.05
N ARG A 227 -2.50 -26.71 20.01
CA ARG A 227 -2.07 -28.10 20.07
C ARG A 227 -1.40 -28.30 21.42
N ARG A 228 -1.98 -29.14 22.28
CA ARG A 228 -1.33 -29.45 23.56
C ARG A 228 0.04 -30.02 23.20
N PRO A 229 1.13 -29.42 23.73
CA PRO A 229 2.46 -29.88 23.35
C PRO A 229 2.59 -31.36 23.72
N ASP A 230 3.08 -32.15 22.78
CA ASP A 230 3.28 -33.57 23.01
C ASP A 230 4.40 -33.80 24.03
N ALA A 231 4.68 -35.05 24.39
CA ALA A 231 5.70 -35.34 25.40
C ALA A 231 7.10 -34.91 24.96
N ALA A 232 7.42 -34.95 23.65
CA ALA A 232 8.72 -34.53 23.13
C ALA A 232 8.83 -33.00 23.15
N GLU A 233 7.78 -32.32 22.71
CA GLU A 233 7.69 -30.86 22.73
C GLU A 233 7.76 -30.31 24.15
N ARG A 234 7.07 -30.92 25.12
CA ARG A 234 7.18 -30.53 26.53
C ARG A 234 8.59 -30.69 27.09
N ARG A 235 9.29 -31.76 26.73
CA ARG A 235 10.69 -31.96 27.11
C ARG A 235 11.60 -30.93 26.46
N TRP A 236 11.33 -30.58 25.21
CA TRP A 236 12.08 -29.57 24.48
C TRP A 236 11.90 -28.18 25.10
N LEU A 237 10.66 -27.81 25.43
CA LEU A 237 10.31 -26.54 26.07
C LEU A 237 10.84 -26.41 27.51
N ALA A 238 11.05 -27.52 28.21
CA ALA A 238 11.63 -27.56 29.55
C ALA A 238 13.17 -27.71 29.55
N GLY A 239 13.80 -27.74 28.38
CA GLY A 239 15.23 -27.95 28.23
C GLY A 239 16.08 -26.68 28.35
N ASP A 240 17.38 -26.83 28.07
CA ASP A 240 18.35 -25.72 28.13
C ASP A 240 18.00 -24.56 27.15
N PRO A 241 18.43 -23.32 27.45
CA PRO A 241 18.27 -22.16 26.58
C PRO A 241 18.74 -22.40 25.15
N ARG A 242 17.91 -21.98 24.18
CA ARG A 242 18.12 -22.25 22.75
C ARG A 242 18.47 -20.99 21.97
N THR A 243 19.22 -21.19 20.89
CA THR A 243 19.54 -20.14 19.92
C THR A 243 18.39 -19.93 18.93
N VAL A 244 18.37 -18.78 18.24
CA VAL A 244 17.39 -18.50 17.18
C VAL A 244 17.40 -19.55 16.07
N THR A 245 18.57 -20.12 15.77
CA THR A 245 18.71 -21.19 14.76
C THR A 245 17.96 -22.45 15.18
N GLU A 246 18.08 -22.86 16.45
CA GLU A 246 17.37 -24.03 16.97
C GLU A 246 15.85 -23.80 17.02
N PHE A 247 15.39 -22.59 17.35
CA PHE A 247 13.97 -22.25 17.25
C PHE A 247 13.46 -22.32 15.81
N ALA A 248 14.23 -21.80 14.86
CA ALA A 248 13.87 -21.82 13.45
C ALA A 248 13.69 -23.26 12.95
N GLU A 249 14.61 -24.16 13.31
CA GLU A 249 14.51 -25.59 13.02
C GLU A 249 13.28 -26.22 13.68
N HIS A 250 13.07 -25.98 14.98
CA HIS A 250 11.94 -26.54 15.73
C HIS A 250 10.57 -26.15 15.14
N TYR A 251 10.41 -24.89 14.73
CA TYR A 251 9.16 -24.39 14.14
C TYR A 251 9.05 -24.59 12.63
N GLY A 252 10.07 -25.16 11.98
CA GLY A 252 10.09 -25.35 10.52
C GLY A 252 10.07 -24.02 9.74
N VAL A 253 10.76 -22.99 10.24
CA VAL A 253 10.84 -21.66 9.63
C VAL A 253 12.29 -21.23 9.42
N THR A 254 12.51 -20.09 8.74
CA THR A 254 13.85 -19.54 8.55
C THR A 254 14.28 -18.67 9.73
N VAL A 255 15.59 -18.59 9.99
CA VAL A 255 16.16 -17.69 11.01
C VAL A 255 15.73 -16.24 10.78
N SER A 256 15.72 -15.77 9.53
CA SER A 256 15.27 -14.42 9.18
C SER A 256 13.79 -14.18 9.52
N ALA A 257 12.92 -15.19 9.34
CA ALA A 257 11.51 -15.08 9.72
C ALA A 257 11.36 -14.89 11.24
N VAL A 258 12.16 -15.63 12.03
CA VAL A 258 12.18 -15.48 13.48
C VAL A 258 12.64 -14.08 13.89
N MET A 259 13.77 -13.63 13.34
CA MET A 259 14.35 -12.31 13.65
C MET A 259 13.40 -11.17 13.29
N HIS A 260 12.81 -11.19 12.09
CA HIS A 260 11.84 -10.16 11.68
C HIS A 260 10.60 -10.11 12.55
N ARG A 261 10.15 -11.27 13.06
CA ARG A 261 9.03 -11.31 14.00
C ARG A 261 9.39 -10.65 15.32
N MET A 262 10.54 -10.97 15.89
CA MET A 262 11.02 -10.33 17.13
C MET A 262 11.23 -8.82 16.95
N GLU A 263 11.78 -8.38 15.82
CA GLU A 263 11.95 -6.96 15.51
C GLU A 263 10.61 -6.23 15.36
N ARG A 264 9.63 -6.85 14.71
CA ARG A 264 8.29 -6.29 14.57
C ARG A 264 7.62 -6.14 15.92
N ALA A 265 7.71 -7.16 16.77
CA ALA A 265 7.18 -7.14 18.12
C ALA A 265 7.80 -6.04 18.99
N LYS A 266 9.12 -5.83 18.91
CA LYS A 266 9.80 -4.71 19.61
C LYS A 266 9.33 -3.33 19.18
N LYS A 267 8.89 -3.19 17.92
CA LYS A 267 8.34 -1.94 17.40
C LYS A 267 6.88 -1.74 17.79
N ASP A 268 6.19 -2.82 18.17
CA ASP A 268 4.82 -2.76 18.65
C ASP A 268 4.82 -2.24 20.10
N ALA A 269 3.82 -1.43 20.44
CA ALA A 269 3.66 -0.87 21.78
C ALA A 269 2.96 -1.83 22.75
N ASP A 270 2.59 -3.03 22.27
CA ASP A 270 1.91 -4.04 23.05
C ASP A 270 2.91 -4.77 23.98
N PRO A 271 2.80 -4.60 25.32
CA PRO A 271 3.70 -5.25 26.27
C PRO A 271 3.52 -6.77 26.29
N GLU A 272 2.34 -7.30 25.97
CA GLU A 272 2.07 -8.75 25.98
C GLU A 272 2.68 -9.47 24.78
N ARG A 273 3.15 -8.71 23.78
CA ARG A 273 3.75 -9.24 22.55
C ARG A 273 5.25 -9.04 22.47
N GLN A 274 5.88 -8.51 23.50
CA GLN A 274 7.33 -8.30 23.46
C GLN A 274 8.06 -9.64 23.36
N PRO A 275 9.14 -9.71 22.56
CA PRO A 275 9.95 -10.92 22.52
C PRO A 275 10.65 -11.13 23.87
N PRO A 276 10.91 -12.39 24.27
CA PRO A 276 11.61 -12.67 25.52
C PRO A 276 13.01 -12.06 25.51
N GLU A 277 13.48 -11.64 26.68
CA GLU A 277 14.85 -11.19 26.85
C GLU A 277 15.84 -12.36 26.69
N PRO A 278 17.01 -12.12 26.09
CA PRO A 278 18.04 -13.15 26.02
C PRO A 278 18.59 -13.43 27.42
N ILE A 279 18.75 -14.69 27.78
CA ILE A 279 19.31 -15.11 29.07
C ILE A 279 20.78 -14.68 29.18
N ASP A 280 21.52 -14.80 28.09
CA ASP A 280 22.93 -14.45 28.01
C ASP A 280 23.15 -13.26 27.07
N ALA A 281 23.03 -12.04 27.58
CA ALA A 281 23.16 -10.83 26.76
C ALA A 281 24.60 -10.58 26.24
N GLY A 282 25.62 -11.16 26.89
CA GLY A 282 27.04 -10.92 26.60
C GLY A 282 27.72 -11.91 25.65
N VAL A 283 27.03 -12.98 25.25
CA VAL A 283 27.60 -14.00 24.35
C VAL A 283 27.29 -13.69 22.88
N ARG A 284 28.18 -14.13 21.98
CA ARG A 284 28.06 -13.93 20.53
C ARG A 284 26.74 -14.46 19.96
N PHE A 285 26.20 -15.53 20.54
CA PHE A 285 24.93 -16.13 20.12
C PHE A 285 23.92 -16.08 21.27
N LYS A 286 23.00 -15.12 21.19
CA LYS A 286 21.94 -14.95 22.19
C LYS A 286 21.10 -16.21 22.31
N ARG A 287 20.87 -16.63 23.55
CA ARG A 287 20.01 -17.77 23.91
C ARG A 287 18.77 -17.28 24.63
N TYR A 288 17.66 -17.98 24.43
CA TYR A 288 16.36 -17.63 25.00
C TYR A 288 15.76 -18.85 25.70
N ASP A 289 14.97 -18.58 26.73
CA ASP A 289 14.16 -19.60 27.39
C ASP A 289 13.16 -20.20 26.38
N PRO A 290 13.14 -21.53 26.17
CA PRO A 290 12.26 -22.15 25.18
C PRO A 290 10.78 -21.95 25.45
N ALA A 291 10.35 -21.99 26.71
CA ALA A 291 8.96 -21.82 27.09
C ALA A 291 8.47 -20.36 26.88
N ALA A 292 9.27 -19.38 27.29
CA ALA A 292 8.97 -17.96 27.06
C ALA A 292 8.94 -17.63 25.56
N PHE A 293 9.86 -18.20 24.79
CA PHE A 293 9.88 -18.03 23.34
C PHE A 293 8.66 -18.68 22.67
N ASP A 294 8.24 -19.87 23.09
CA ASP A 294 7.03 -20.53 22.55
C ASP A 294 5.76 -19.73 22.85
N ALA A 295 5.63 -19.20 24.06
CA ALA A 295 4.52 -18.31 24.41
C ALA A 295 4.46 -17.09 23.48
N PHE A 296 5.59 -16.40 23.28
CA PHE A 296 5.71 -15.30 22.31
C PHE A 296 5.37 -15.73 20.87
N TRP A 297 5.89 -16.88 20.44
CA TRP A 297 5.71 -17.40 19.10
C TRP A 297 4.26 -17.81 18.82
N ARG A 298 3.53 -18.30 19.82
CA ARG A 298 2.13 -18.68 19.68
C ARG A 298 1.19 -17.47 19.82
N ALA A 299 1.51 -16.52 20.70
CA ALA A 299 0.69 -15.32 20.93
C ALA A 299 0.46 -14.50 19.64
N GLY A 300 1.52 -14.28 18.85
CA GLY A 300 1.37 -13.52 17.60
C GLY A 300 0.67 -14.28 16.47
N THR A 301 0.53 -15.60 16.56
CA THR A 301 -0.18 -16.43 15.56
C THR A 301 -1.68 -16.46 15.83
N ALA A 302 -2.11 -16.18 17.06
CA ALA A 302 -3.53 -16.13 17.43
C ALA A 302 -4.20 -14.78 17.11
N ALA A 303 -3.42 -13.73 16.81
CA ALA A 303 -3.90 -12.35 16.72
C ALA A 303 -3.36 -11.57 15.50
N SER A 304 -2.83 -12.26 14.48
CA SER A 304 -2.45 -11.74 13.17
C SER A 304 -2.94 -12.68 12.08
#